data_AF-A0A452F8P9-F1
#
_entry.id   AF-A0A452F8P9-F1
#
_cell.length_a   1.000
_cell.length_b   1.000
_cell.length_c   1.000
_cell.angle_alpha   90.00
_cell.angle_beta   90.00
_cell.angle_gamma   90.00
#
_symmetry.space_group_name_H-M   'P 1'
#
loop_
_entity.id
_entity.type
_entity.pdbx_description
1 polymer ?
#
loop_
_entity_poly.entity_id
_entity_poly.type
_entity_poly.pdbx_seq_one_letter_code
_entity_poly.pdbx_strand_id
1 'polypeptide(L)'
;MASCCLNSQFEDQRPQSSSLGLPMVMFVSEESPGPSALWASSGSLPWRPGYKRKWSAAFGAEVEDEAQDSWIVKSLSGLRMKLKKQPVFLVLPEHHMVFNKMLEDRVIKRFLAWDRNLKVSDKYLLAMVIAYFSRAGLFSWQYRRIHFFIALYLASKLEEDNQAPKQIIFSFLYGRNHSQRHLFHKLLFQFICSMNWKMRVTQEECEKIQAFHPRLWVWDRDRALLP
;
A
#
# COMPACT_ATOMS: atom_id res chain seq x y z
N MET A 1 -21.08 -36.47 40.00
CA MET A 1 -22.54 -36.36 40.24
C MET A 1 -22.77 -34.96 40.79
N ALA A 2 -23.63 -34.07 40.28
CA ALA A 2 -24.64 -34.15 39.25
C ALA A 2 -24.81 -32.74 38.65
N SER A 3 -25.26 -32.71 37.40
CA SER A 3 -25.87 -31.56 36.72
C SER A 3 -27.10 -31.09 37.49
N CYS A 4 -27.43 -29.79 37.42
CA CYS A 4 -28.81 -29.32 37.25
C CYS A 4 -28.84 -27.82 36.91
N CYS A 5 -29.33 -27.52 35.71
CA CYS A 5 -29.89 -26.22 35.34
C CYS A 5 -31.22 -25.99 36.06
N LEU A 6 -31.58 -24.73 36.35
CA LEU A 6 -32.97 -24.29 36.40
C LEU A 6 -33.10 -22.83 35.94
N ASN A 7 -34.03 -22.64 35.00
CA ASN A 7 -34.55 -21.37 34.50
C ASN A 7 -35.21 -20.52 35.60
N SER A 8 -35.28 -19.20 35.40
CA SER A 8 -36.47 -18.41 35.75
C SER A 8 -36.61 -17.17 34.86
N GLN A 9 -37.83 -16.98 34.33
CA GLN A 9 -38.31 -15.90 33.47
C GLN A 9 -38.87 -14.75 34.31
N PHE A 10 -38.85 -13.51 33.78
CA PHE A 10 -40.00 -12.56 33.74
C PHE A 10 -39.57 -11.30 32.94
N GLU A 11 -40.08 -11.12 31.72
CA GLU A 11 -41.13 -10.15 31.30
C GLU A 11 -40.66 -8.68 31.30
N ASP A 12 -40.48 -8.03 30.15
CA ASP A 12 -41.44 -7.51 29.15
C ASP A 12 -41.85 -6.07 29.46
N GLN A 13 -41.56 -5.15 28.52
CA GLN A 13 -42.31 -3.90 28.30
C GLN A 13 -41.82 -3.15 27.06
N ARG A 14 -42.63 -3.30 26.02
CA ARG A 14 -42.75 -2.42 24.84
C ARG A 14 -43.82 -1.36 25.16
N PRO A 15 -43.78 -0.17 24.54
CA PRO A 15 -45.01 0.57 24.29
C PRO A 15 -45.29 0.66 22.78
N GLN A 16 -46.50 0.26 22.39
CA GLN A 16 -47.18 0.72 21.18
C GLN A 16 -48.44 1.49 21.60
N SER A 17 -48.77 2.54 20.84
CA SER A 17 -50.13 3.04 20.62
C SER A 17 -50.09 3.91 19.34
N SER A 18 -50.54 3.44 18.15
CA SER A 18 -51.92 3.53 17.59
C SER A 18 -52.40 4.98 17.41
N SER A 19 -53.08 5.47 16.36
CA SER A 19 -53.84 4.98 15.18
C SER A 19 -54.45 6.24 14.49
N LEU A 20 -55.15 6.08 13.33
CA LEU A 20 -56.00 7.04 12.56
C LEU A 20 -55.26 7.80 11.43
N GLY A 21 -55.70 7.90 10.17
CA GLY A 21 -56.93 7.57 9.44
C GLY A 21 -56.96 8.45 8.18
N LEU A 22 -57.11 7.85 6.99
CA LEU A 22 -57.09 8.40 5.61
C LEU A 22 -58.19 9.50 5.34
N PRO A 23 -58.18 10.34 4.24
CA PRO A 23 -58.06 9.88 2.84
C PRO A 23 -57.39 10.78 1.77
N MET A 24 -57.25 10.12 0.62
CA MET A 24 -56.69 10.48 -0.69
C MET A 24 -57.52 11.54 -1.45
N VAL A 25 -56.87 12.42 -2.22
CA VAL A 25 -57.50 13.15 -3.35
C VAL A 25 -56.71 12.87 -4.62
N MET A 26 -57.49 12.55 -5.66
CA MET A 26 -57.16 12.15 -7.01
C MET A 26 -56.30 13.17 -7.78
N PHE A 27 -55.45 12.65 -8.66
CA PHE A 27 -55.53 12.99 -10.08
C PHE A 27 -55.53 11.70 -10.90
N VAL A 28 -56.63 11.49 -11.62
CA VAL A 28 -56.83 10.50 -12.68
C VAL A 28 -56.59 11.20 -14.01
N SER A 29 -55.89 10.52 -14.93
CA SER A 29 -56.29 10.23 -16.32
C SER A 29 -55.09 9.55 -16.99
N GLU A 30 -55.16 8.23 -17.24
CA GLU A 30 -55.63 7.59 -18.50
C GLU A 30 -54.64 7.81 -19.66
N GLU A 31 -54.22 6.85 -20.49
CA GLU A 31 -54.47 5.41 -20.61
C GLU A 31 -53.46 4.87 -21.67
N SER A 32 -52.83 3.72 -21.37
CA SER A 32 -52.45 2.51 -22.18
C SER A 32 -52.19 2.57 -23.71
N PRO A 33 -51.64 1.50 -24.38
CA PRO A 33 -51.35 0.13 -23.92
C PRO A 33 -49.97 -0.45 -24.30
N GLY A 34 -49.64 -1.59 -23.68
CA GLY A 34 -48.46 -2.42 -24.00
C GLY A 34 -48.57 -3.19 -25.33
N PRO A 35 -47.55 -4.00 -25.65
CA PRO A 35 -47.79 -5.44 -25.61
C PRO A 35 -46.66 -6.27 -24.98
N SER A 36 -47.05 -7.49 -24.62
CA SER A 36 -46.32 -8.56 -23.97
C SER A 36 -45.12 -9.15 -24.74
N ALA A 37 -44.22 -9.78 -23.97
CA ALA A 37 -43.64 -11.13 -24.15
C ALA A 37 -42.09 -11.25 -24.28
N LEU A 38 -41.55 -11.98 -23.28
CA LEU A 38 -40.63 -13.13 -23.36
C LEU A 38 -39.20 -13.03 -23.94
N TRP A 39 -38.25 -13.25 -23.03
CA TRP A 39 -36.93 -13.91 -23.11
C TRP A 39 -36.12 -13.90 -24.41
N ALA A 40 -34.93 -13.26 -24.38
CA ALA A 40 -33.60 -13.91 -24.53
C ALA A 40 -32.45 -12.89 -24.66
N SER A 41 -31.39 -13.13 -23.87
CA SER A 41 -29.94 -13.02 -24.15
C SER A 41 -29.30 -11.86 -24.94
N SER A 42 -28.24 -11.34 -24.31
CA SER A 42 -26.98 -10.80 -24.88
C SER A 42 -26.99 -9.41 -25.56
N GLY A 43 -26.24 -8.46 -24.96
CA GLY A 43 -25.79 -7.26 -25.67
C GLY A 43 -25.35 -6.08 -24.79
N SER A 44 -24.05 -5.98 -24.53
CA SER A 44 -23.26 -4.73 -24.55
C SER A 44 -23.62 -3.57 -23.59
N LEU A 45 -22.83 -3.44 -22.52
CA LEU A 45 -22.65 -2.21 -21.72
C LEU A 45 -22.18 -1.04 -22.60
N PRO A 46 -22.72 0.19 -22.44
CA PRO A 46 -22.07 1.38 -22.97
C PRO A 46 -20.89 1.76 -22.07
N TRP A 47 -19.69 1.42 -22.56
CA TRP A 47 -18.41 1.88 -22.07
C TRP A 47 -18.38 3.41 -21.99
N ARG A 48 -18.20 4.00 -20.81
CA ARG A 48 -17.87 5.43 -20.65
C ARG A 48 -16.37 5.57 -20.37
N PRO A 49 -15.55 6.03 -21.32
CA PRO A 49 -14.13 6.28 -21.10
C PRO A 49 -13.93 7.70 -20.53
N GLY A 50 -13.51 7.80 -19.27
CA GLY A 50 -13.39 9.14 -18.66
C GLY A 50 -12.57 9.27 -17.38
N TYR A 51 -11.66 8.34 -17.04
CA TYR A 51 -10.73 8.53 -15.91
C TYR A 51 -9.32 7.96 -16.14
N LYS A 52 -8.92 7.77 -17.41
CA LYS A 52 -7.55 7.40 -17.80
C LYS A 52 -6.90 8.56 -18.56
N ARG A 53 -6.47 9.61 -17.84
CA ARG A 53 -5.43 10.56 -18.30
C ARG A 53 -5.17 11.57 -17.19
N LYS A 54 -4.19 11.29 -16.33
CA LYS A 54 -3.28 12.29 -15.68
C LYS A 54 -2.27 11.63 -14.72
N TRP A 55 -1.70 10.49 -15.07
CA TRP A 55 -0.56 9.94 -14.31
C TRP A 55 0.64 9.79 -15.23
N SER A 56 0.46 9.27 -16.45
CA SER A 56 1.55 9.03 -17.40
C SER A 56 2.25 10.30 -17.92
N ALA A 57 1.58 11.46 -17.94
CA ALA A 57 2.15 12.69 -18.48
C ALA A 57 3.04 13.46 -17.49
N ALA A 58 3.03 13.11 -16.20
CA ALA A 58 3.82 13.80 -15.17
C ALA A 58 5.22 13.19 -14.95
N PHE A 59 5.53 12.03 -15.56
CA PHE A 59 6.78 11.29 -15.32
C PHE A 59 7.76 11.31 -16.50
N GLY A 60 7.48 12.10 -17.54
CA GLY A 60 8.37 12.28 -18.69
C GLY A 60 9.34 13.45 -18.57
N ALA A 61 9.29 14.23 -17.49
CA ALA A 61 10.28 15.25 -17.22
C ALA A 61 11.38 14.63 -16.37
N GLU A 62 12.54 14.37 -16.99
CA GLU A 62 13.78 14.04 -16.33
C GLU A 62 14.16 15.20 -15.40
N VAL A 63 13.81 15.08 -14.13
CA VAL A 63 14.37 15.91 -13.07
C VAL A 63 15.69 15.24 -12.69
N GLU A 64 16.79 15.84 -13.12
CA GLU A 64 18.13 15.45 -12.69
C GLU A 64 18.17 15.52 -11.15
N ASP A 65 18.49 14.37 -10.56
CA ASP A 65 18.43 14.15 -9.13
C ASP A 65 19.68 14.78 -8.49
N GLU A 66 19.53 15.97 -7.90
CA GLU A 66 20.54 16.59 -7.02
C GLU A 66 20.73 15.69 -5.80
N ALA A 67 21.63 14.71 -5.94
CA ALA A 67 22.19 13.93 -4.86
C ALA A 67 23.17 14.81 -4.09
N GLN A 68 23.25 14.64 -2.76
CA GLN A 68 24.33 15.23 -1.97
C GLN A 68 25.67 14.71 -2.52
N ASP A 69 26.35 15.56 -3.28
CA ASP A 69 27.59 15.27 -3.99
C ASP A 69 28.73 15.16 -2.96
N SER A 70 29.00 13.94 -2.49
CA SER A 70 30.21 13.65 -1.71
C SER A 70 31.32 13.20 -2.66
N TRP A 71 32.39 13.99 -2.69
CA TRP A 71 33.49 13.79 -3.61
C TRP A 71 34.56 12.89 -2.98
N ILE A 72 34.82 11.71 -3.54
CA ILE A 72 35.85 10.78 -3.03
C ILE A 72 37.06 10.75 -3.98
N VAL A 73 38.25 11.02 -3.44
CA VAL A 73 39.52 10.92 -4.18
C VAL A 73 39.93 9.45 -4.25
N LYS A 74 40.04 8.92 -5.46
CA LYS A 74 40.32 7.48 -5.70
C LYS A 74 41.80 7.15 -5.81
N SER A 75 42.62 8.09 -6.26
CA SER A 75 44.07 7.92 -6.43
C SER A 75 44.71 9.29 -6.66
N LEU A 76 45.86 9.49 -6.02
CA LEU A 76 46.81 10.55 -6.31
C LEU A 76 47.94 9.93 -7.12
N SER A 77 48.04 10.30 -8.40
CA SER A 77 49.21 9.95 -9.23
C SER A 77 49.75 11.23 -9.84
N GLY A 78 50.84 11.76 -9.26
CA GLY A 78 51.41 13.05 -9.64
C GLY A 78 50.43 14.22 -9.46
N LEU A 79 50.45 15.20 -10.37
CA LEU A 79 49.57 16.38 -10.39
C LEU A 79 48.14 16.10 -10.91
N ARG A 80 47.79 14.83 -11.20
CA ARG A 80 46.50 14.46 -11.80
C ARG A 80 45.61 13.79 -10.76
N MET A 81 44.51 14.45 -10.39
CA MET A 81 43.50 13.91 -9.49
C MET A 81 42.38 13.24 -10.31
N LYS A 82 42.09 11.96 -10.03
CA LYS A 82 40.91 11.27 -10.57
C LYS A 82 39.80 11.26 -9.52
N LEU A 83 38.73 11.94 -9.86
CA LEU A 83 37.57 12.18 -9.02
C LEU A 83 36.41 11.38 -9.58
N LYS A 84 35.72 10.59 -8.74
CA LYS A 84 34.47 9.95 -9.14
C LYS A 84 33.36 10.52 -8.26
N LYS A 85 32.31 11.05 -8.90
CA LYS A 85 31.05 11.33 -8.22
C LYS A 85 30.52 10.01 -7.66
N GLN A 86 30.35 9.94 -6.35
CA GLN A 86 29.69 8.83 -5.69
C GLN A 86 28.46 9.40 -5.00
N PRO A 87 27.24 9.08 -5.45
CA PRO A 87 26.03 9.40 -4.70
C PRO A 87 26.07 8.62 -3.39
N VAL A 88 26.43 9.29 -2.29
CA VAL A 88 26.44 8.71 -0.96
C VAL A 88 25.10 9.05 -0.30
N PHE A 89 24.03 8.39 -0.76
CA PHE A 89 22.80 8.34 0.01
C PHE A 89 22.99 7.30 1.11
N LEU A 90 23.51 7.73 2.26
CA LEU A 90 23.53 6.87 3.43
C LEU A 90 22.16 6.91 4.06
N VAL A 91 21.47 5.78 4.02
CA VAL A 91 20.32 5.56 4.89
C VAL A 91 20.80 5.74 6.32
N LEU A 92 20.19 6.68 7.02
CA LEU A 92 20.53 6.96 8.41
C LEU A 92 20.22 5.71 9.27
N PRO A 93 21.11 5.31 10.21
CA PRO A 93 20.91 4.12 11.06
C PRO A 93 19.53 4.03 11.73
N GLU A 94 18.94 5.18 12.05
CA GLU A 94 17.63 5.37 12.63
C GLU A 94 16.53 4.73 11.79
N HIS A 95 16.63 4.79 10.46
CA HIS A 95 15.64 4.19 9.56
C HIS A 95 15.74 2.66 9.55
N HIS A 96 16.94 2.10 9.73
CA HIS A 96 17.09 0.66 9.96
C HIS A 96 16.44 0.24 11.29
N MET A 97 16.61 1.03 12.35
CA MET A 97 15.98 0.76 13.64
C MET A 97 14.45 0.80 13.57
N VAL A 98 13.89 1.81 12.89
CA VAL A 98 12.44 1.92 12.66
C VAL A 98 11.92 0.70 11.91
N PHE A 99 12.61 0.30 10.84
CA PHE A 99 12.24 -0.87 10.06
C PHE A 99 12.29 -2.15 10.90
N ASN A 100 13.37 -2.37 11.66
CA ASN A 100 13.51 -3.53 12.55
C ASN A 100 12.37 -3.60 13.57
N LYS A 101 11.99 -2.45 14.18
CA LYS A 101 10.84 -2.38 15.08
C LYS A 101 9.52 -2.71 14.38
N MET A 102 9.35 -2.32 13.11
CA MET A 102 8.17 -2.70 12.34
C MET A 102 8.12 -4.19 12.02
N LEU A 103 9.27 -4.85 11.83
CA LEU A 103 9.30 -6.30 11.66
C LEU A 103 8.78 -7.04 12.89
N GLU A 104 8.73 -6.42 14.06
CA GLU A 104 8.12 -6.98 15.26
C GLU A 104 6.59 -6.93 15.28
N ASP A 105 6.00 -6.05 14.46
CA ASP A 105 4.55 -5.86 14.37
C ASP A 105 3.83 -7.13 13.92
N ARG A 106 2.80 -7.52 14.67
CA ARG A 106 2.07 -8.79 14.44
C ARG A 106 1.46 -8.89 13.05
N VAL A 107 0.98 -7.79 12.47
CA VAL A 107 0.35 -7.80 11.14
C VAL A 107 1.42 -7.89 10.07
N ILE A 108 2.53 -7.18 10.23
CA ILE A 108 3.67 -7.26 9.29
C ILE A 108 4.27 -8.67 9.30
N LYS A 109 4.52 -9.27 10.48
CA LYS A 109 4.97 -10.67 10.58
C LYS A 109 4.06 -11.64 9.85
N ARG A 110 2.74 -11.52 10.08
CA ARG A 110 1.74 -12.38 9.40
C ARG A 110 1.74 -12.17 7.89
N PHE A 111 1.92 -10.94 7.42
CA PHE A 111 2.01 -10.62 6.00
C PHE A 111 3.26 -11.24 5.36
N LEU A 112 4.43 -11.09 5.98
CA LEU A 112 5.68 -11.66 5.46
C LEU A 112 5.65 -13.20 5.46
N ALA A 113 5.01 -13.82 6.47
CA ALA A 113 4.81 -15.26 6.51
C ALA A 113 3.79 -15.77 5.47
N TRP A 114 2.85 -14.92 5.05
CA TRP A 114 1.86 -15.24 4.01
C TRP A 114 2.48 -15.19 2.61
N ASP A 115 3.36 -14.23 2.34
CA ASP A 115 4.00 -14.07 1.03
C ASP A 115 5.17 -15.06 0.84
N ARG A 116 4.83 -16.36 0.74
CA ARG A 116 5.81 -17.45 0.58
C ARG A 116 6.55 -17.42 -0.75
N ASN A 117 5.90 -16.89 -1.79
CA ASN A 117 6.45 -16.78 -3.14
C ASN A 117 7.21 -15.45 -3.36
N LEU A 118 7.37 -14.65 -2.31
CA LEU A 118 8.13 -13.41 -2.30
C LEU A 118 7.73 -12.46 -3.43
N LYS A 119 6.42 -12.37 -3.72
CA LYS A 119 5.92 -11.56 -4.84
C LYS A 119 5.83 -10.07 -4.51
N VAL A 120 5.76 -9.75 -3.21
CA VAL A 120 5.57 -8.38 -2.73
C VAL A 120 6.49 -8.04 -1.57
N SER A 121 7.36 -8.96 -1.15
CA SER A 121 8.21 -8.81 0.03
C SER A 121 9.53 -9.56 -0.08
N ASP A 122 10.10 -9.63 -1.29
CA ASP A 122 11.49 -10.03 -1.44
C ASP A 122 12.45 -9.02 -0.80
N LYS A 123 13.71 -9.42 -0.66
CA LYS A 123 14.77 -8.63 -0.02
C LYS A 123 14.97 -7.25 -0.65
N TYR A 124 14.81 -7.09 -1.96
CA TYR A 124 14.98 -5.80 -2.64
C TYR A 124 13.79 -4.88 -2.41
N LEU A 125 12.56 -5.39 -2.49
CA LEU A 125 11.37 -4.62 -2.13
C LEU A 125 11.43 -4.14 -0.67
N LEU A 126 11.90 -4.98 0.24
CA LEU A 126 12.09 -4.61 1.64
C LEU A 126 13.23 -3.61 1.84
N ALA A 127 14.32 -3.68 1.06
CA ALA A 127 15.37 -2.65 1.06
C ALA A 127 14.84 -1.31 0.53
N MET A 128 13.99 -1.32 -0.50
CA MET A 128 13.33 -0.11 -1.01
C MET A 128 12.43 0.55 0.05
N VAL A 129 11.78 -0.23 0.92
CA VAL A 129 11.01 0.34 2.06
C VAL A 129 11.92 1.19 2.96
N ILE A 130 13.12 0.69 3.27
CA ILE A 130 14.08 1.43 4.10
C ILE A 130 14.58 2.69 3.36
N ALA A 131 14.90 2.58 2.06
CA ALA A 131 15.29 3.72 1.24
C ALA A 131 14.20 4.82 1.26
N TYR A 132 12.93 4.43 1.12
CA TYR A 132 11.81 5.36 1.18
C TYR A 132 11.59 5.99 2.54
N PHE A 133 11.82 5.26 3.63
CA PHE A 133 11.82 5.87 4.95
C PHE A 133 12.94 6.91 5.07
N SER A 134 14.14 6.61 4.58
CA SER A 134 15.23 7.58 4.58
C SER A 134 14.93 8.84 3.80
N ARG A 135 14.23 8.72 2.66
CA ARG A 135 13.90 9.87 1.80
C ARG A 135 12.72 10.69 2.30
N ALA A 136 11.75 10.04 2.95
CA ALA A 136 10.59 10.74 3.49
C ALA A 136 10.95 11.63 4.67
N GLY A 137 12.10 11.39 5.32
CA GLY A 137 12.65 12.26 6.37
C GLY A 137 11.75 12.41 7.59
N LEU A 138 10.79 11.51 7.80
CA LEU A 138 9.91 11.54 8.96
C LEU A 138 10.69 11.13 10.20
N PHE A 139 10.27 11.63 11.35
CA PHE A 139 10.87 11.24 12.62
C PHE A 139 10.55 9.77 12.94
N SER A 140 11.47 9.09 13.62
CA SER A 140 11.38 7.65 13.91
C SER A 140 10.07 7.22 14.60
N TRP A 141 9.50 8.08 15.45
CA TRP A 141 8.24 7.83 16.15
C TRP A 141 6.97 8.06 15.33
N GLN A 142 7.05 8.76 14.19
CA GLN A 142 5.90 9.02 13.31
C GLN A 142 5.56 7.81 12.45
N TYR A 143 6.55 6.96 12.21
CA TYR A 143 6.39 5.75 11.47
C TYR A 143 5.48 4.74 12.20
N ARG A 144 4.53 4.21 11.44
CA ARG A 144 3.46 3.31 11.89
C ARG A 144 3.31 2.20 10.86
N ARG A 145 2.61 1.12 11.21
CA ARG A 145 2.30 -0.01 10.31
C ARG A 145 1.84 0.44 8.92
N ILE A 146 0.97 1.45 8.84
CA ILE A 146 0.47 1.95 7.55
C ILE A 146 1.59 2.47 6.64
N HIS A 147 2.63 3.10 7.20
CA HIS A 147 3.76 3.61 6.44
C HIS A 147 4.59 2.49 5.83
N PHE A 148 4.77 1.37 6.54
CA PHE A 148 5.39 0.15 5.98
C PHE A 148 4.67 -0.28 4.72
N PHE A 149 3.34 -0.45 4.80
CA PHE A 149 2.56 -0.94 3.68
C PHE A 149 2.44 0.10 2.55
N ILE A 150 2.46 1.39 2.84
CA ILE A 150 2.54 2.45 1.82
C ILE A 150 3.85 2.36 1.05
N ALA A 151 4.99 2.30 1.77
CA ALA A 151 6.31 2.19 1.16
C ALA A 151 6.46 0.88 0.37
N LEU A 152 5.97 -0.24 0.91
CA LEU A 152 6.00 -1.53 0.25
C LEU A 152 5.10 -1.55 -1.00
N TYR A 153 3.89 -1.01 -0.90
CA TYR A 153 3.00 -0.87 -2.05
C TYR A 153 3.65 -0.03 -3.15
N LEU A 154 4.34 1.05 -2.79
CA LEU A 154 5.08 1.87 -3.75
C LEU A 154 6.22 1.08 -4.41
N ALA A 155 7.02 0.36 -3.63
CA ALA A 155 8.10 -0.48 -4.15
C ALA A 155 7.56 -1.53 -5.13
N SER A 156 6.54 -2.29 -4.73
CA SER A 156 5.90 -3.28 -5.61
C SER A 156 5.25 -2.61 -6.82
N LYS A 157 4.76 -1.38 -6.72
CA LYS A 157 4.16 -0.66 -7.86
C LYS A 157 5.19 -0.38 -8.96
N LEU A 158 6.43 -0.11 -8.58
CA LEU A 158 7.50 0.23 -9.52
C LEU A 158 8.23 -0.99 -10.08
N GLU A 159 8.37 -2.06 -9.30
CA GLU A 159 9.15 -3.23 -9.72
C GLU A 159 8.30 -4.38 -10.27
N GLU A 160 7.08 -4.57 -9.77
CA GLU A 160 6.23 -5.71 -10.16
C GLU A 160 5.13 -5.29 -11.14
N ASP A 161 5.07 -5.90 -12.31
CA ASP A 161 3.98 -5.65 -13.27
C ASP A 161 2.63 -6.16 -12.77
N ASN A 162 2.64 -7.27 -12.03
CA ASN A 162 1.44 -7.92 -11.57
C ASN A 162 0.74 -7.12 -10.47
N GLN A 163 -0.50 -6.70 -10.73
CA GLN A 163 -1.30 -5.93 -9.79
C GLN A 163 -2.01 -6.79 -8.74
N ALA A 164 -2.17 -8.10 -8.98
CA ALA A 164 -2.97 -8.96 -8.11
C ALA A 164 -2.36 -9.13 -6.70
N PRO A 165 -1.04 -9.38 -6.53
CA PRO A 165 -0.43 -9.48 -5.21
C PRO A 165 -0.57 -8.20 -4.38
N LYS A 166 -0.56 -7.02 -5.02
CA LYS A 166 -0.67 -5.71 -4.34
C LYS A 166 -2.01 -5.53 -3.64
N GLN A 167 -3.06 -6.21 -4.13
CA GLN A 167 -4.38 -6.13 -3.50
C GLN A 167 -4.41 -6.74 -2.10
N ILE A 168 -3.51 -7.69 -1.82
CA ILE A 168 -3.42 -8.34 -0.50
C ILE A 168 -3.01 -7.34 0.58
N ILE A 169 -2.24 -6.31 0.23
CA ILE A 169 -1.81 -5.26 1.16
C ILE A 169 -3.03 -4.58 1.79
N PHE A 170 -4.07 -4.31 0.99
CA PHE A 170 -5.31 -3.73 1.50
C PHE A 170 -6.06 -4.66 2.46
N SER A 171 -6.07 -5.97 2.18
CA SER A 171 -6.69 -6.97 3.06
C SER A 171 -5.99 -7.05 4.42
N PHE A 172 -4.66 -6.95 4.46
CA PHE A 172 -3.92 -6.94 5.72
C PHE A 172 -4.10 -5.63 6.53
N LEU A 173 -4.26 -4.50 5.84
CA LEU A 173 -4.45 -3.20 6.48
C LEU A 173 -5.88 -2.97 7.00
N TYR A 174 -6.87 -3.28 6.17
CA TYR A 174 -8.26 -2.85 6.38
C TYR A 174 -9.26 -4.01 6.46
N GLY A 175 -8.78 -5.26 6.33
CA GLY A 175 -9.64 -6.44 6.31
C GLY A 175 -10.60 -6.40 5.12
N ARG A 176 -11.91 -6.45 5.41
CA ARG A 176 -12.99 -6.39 4.41
C ARG A 176 -13.44 -4.97 4.09
N ASN A 177 -12.88 -3.95 4.74
CA ASN A 177 -13.34 -2.57 4.55
C ASN A 177 -12.66 -1.92 3.33
N HIS A 178 -13.26 -2.10 2.16
CA HIS A 178 -12.75 -1.55 0.90
C HIS A 178 -12.87 -0.03 0.77
N SER A 179 -13.70 0.61 1.61
CA SER A 179 -13.86 2.07 1.58
C SER A 179 -12.54 2.79 1.86
N GLN A 180 -11.66 2.23 2.70
CA GLN A 180 -10.40 2.87 3.12
C GLN A 180 -9.34 2.99 2.01
N ARG A 181 -9.57 2.39 0.83
CA ARG A 181 -8.66 2.48 -0.31
C ARG A 181 -8.43 3.92 -0.77
N HIS A 182 -9.46 4.77 -0.76
CA HIS A 182 -9.29 6.17 -1.14
C HIS A 182 -8.32 6.90 -0.19
N LEU A 183 -8.45 6.66 1.12
CA LEU A 183 -7.59 7.23 2.14
C LEU A 183 -6.14 6.72 1.99
N PHE A 184 -5.96 5.43 1.71
CA PHE A 184 -4.65 4.87 1.42
C PHE A 184 -3.95 5.59 0.27
N HIS A 185 -4.64 5.80 -0.85
CA HIS A 185 -4.05 6.50 -1.99
C HIS A 185 -3.75 7.98 -1.70
N LYS A 186 -4.55 8.63 -0.86
CA LYS A 186 -4.26 9.98 -0.37
C LYS A 186 -2.96 10.01 0.46
N LEU A 187 -2.80 9.05 1.38
CA LEU A 187 -1.59 8.92 2.18
C LEU A 187 -0.36 8.54 1.34
N LEU A 188 -0.53 7.65 0.34
CA LEU A 188 0.53 7.30 -0.60
C LEU A 188 1.02 8.53 -1.38
N PHE A 189 0.09 9.37 -1.85
CA PHE A 189 0.45 10.62 -2.52
C PHE A 189 1.24 11.55 -1.59
N GLN A 190 0.77 11.75 -0.35
CA GLN A 190 1.49 12.56 0.65
C GLN A 190 2.89 12.00 0.95
N PHE A 191 3.02 10.68 1.05
CA PHE A 191 4.29 10.01 1.26
C PHE A 191 5.26 10.22 0.09
N ILE A 192 4.77 10.13 -1.15
CA ILE A 192 5.58 10.43 -2.36
C ILE A 192 6.04 11.90 -2.35
N CYS A 193 5.14 12.84 -2.00
CA CYS A 193 5.51 14.24 -1.87
C CYS A 193 6.61 14.45 -0.82
N SER A 194 6.55 13.75 0.32
CA SER A 194 7.57 13.87 1.38
C SER A 194 8.96 13.40 0.95
N MET A 195 9.04 12.53 -0.05
CA MET A 195 10.31 12.08 -0.64
C MET A 195 10.83 13.00 -1.74
N ASN A 196 10.24 14.19 -1.94
CA ASN A 196 10.50 15.06 -3.08
C ASN A 196 10.44 14.33 -4.42
N TRP A 197 9.50 13.38 -4.56
CA TRP A 197 9.32 12.57 -5.76
C TRP A 197 10.50 11.63 -6.11
N LYS A 198 11.50 11.50 -5.24
CA LYS A 198 12.66 10.61 -5.42
C LYS A 198 12.28 9.14 -5.17
N MET A 199 11.55 8.55 -6.12
CA MET A 199 11.01 7.19 -6.00
C MET A 199 11.94 6.11 -6.56
N ARG A 200 12.89 6.46 -7.42
CA ARG A 200 13.83 5.50 -8.01
C ARG A 200 14.80 5.01 -6.95
N VAL A 201 14.94 3.70 -6.79
CA VAL A 201 15.95 3.09 -5.91
C VAL A 201 16.79 2.20 -6.81
N THR A 202 18.11 2.36 -6.77
CA THR A 202 18.99 1.52 -7.59
C THR A 202 19.30 0.21 -6.87
N GLN A 203 19.67 -0.82 -7.63
CA GLN A 203 20.11 -2.08 -7.04
C GLN A 203 21.31 -1.88 -6.09
N GLU A 204 22.29 -1.06 -6.48
CA GLU A 204 23.45 -0.73 -5.64
C GLU A 204 23.05 -0.10 -4.30
N GLU A 205 22.02 0.75 -4.30
CA GLU A 205 21.49 1.34 -3.07
C GLU A 205 20.83 0.28 -2.18
N CYS A 206 20.03 -0.62 -2.76
CA CYS A 206 19.45 -1.74 -2.01
C CYS A 206 20.53 -2.65 -1.40
N GLU A 207 21.60 -2.93 -2.14
CA GLU A 207 22.73 -3.75 -1.65
C GLU A 207 23.47 -3.06 -0.49
N LYS A 208 23.69 -1.74 -0.55
CA LYS A 208 24.26 -0.96 0.56
C LYS A 208 23.39 -1.02 1.81
N ILE A 209 22.08 -0.92 1.65
CA ILE A 209 21.10 -1.03 2.74
C ILE A 209 21.18 -2.43 3.38
N GLN A 210 21.22 -3.49 2.57
CA GLN A 210 21.33 -4.87 3.07
C GLN A 210 22.67 -5.09 3.80
N ALA A 211 23.76 -4.52 3.29
CA ALA A 211 25.10 -4.62 3.87
C ALA A 211 25.24 -3.96 5.25
N PHE A 212 24.33 -3.04 5.63
CA PHE A 212 24.34 -2.42 6.95
C PHE A 212 24.04 -3.44 8.08
N HIS A 213 23.11 -4.36 7.85
CA HIS A 213 22.77 -5.44 8.78
C HIS A 213 22.59 -6.77 8.02
N PRO A 214 23.70 -7.40 7.57
CA PRO A 214 23.63 -8.53 6.65
C PRO A 214 23.03 -9.80 7.27
N ARG A 215 23.00 -9.91 8.60
CA ARG A 215 22.45 -11.07 9.32
C ARG A 215 20.95 -10.97 9.60
N LEU A 216 20.27 -9.94 9.09
CA LEU A 216 18.84 -9.79 9.29
C LEU A 216 18.08 -10.77 8.40
N TRP A 217 17.27 -11.64 9.00
CA TRP A 217 16.55 -12.74 8.32
C TRP A 217 15.71 -12.33 7.10
N VAL A 218 15.30 -11.06 7.00
CA VAL A 218 14.54 -10.59 5.83
C VAL A 218 15.37 -10.60 4.55
N TRP A 219 16.70 -10.61 4.63
CA TRP A 219 17.58 -10.67 3.47
C TRP A 219 17.69 -12.07 2.87
N ASP A 220 17.32 -13.10 3.64
CA ASP A 220 17.19 -14.48 3.13
C ASP A 220 15.94 -14.66 2.26
N ARG A 221 15.09 -13.63 2.18
CA ARG A 221 13.90 -13.60 1.32
C ARG A 221 14.29 -13.30 -0.12
N ASP A 222 15.08 -14.19 -0.71
CA ASP A 222 15.52 -14.10 -2.10
C ASP A 222 14.61 -14.91 -3.02
N ARG A 223 13.87 -14.19 -3.88
CA ARG A 223 12.97 -14.80 -4.85
C ARG A 223 13.72 -15.62 -5.90
N ALA A 224 14.98 -15.26 -6.22
CA ALA A 224 15.78 -16.00 -7.19
C ALA A 224 16.19 -17.40 -6.70
N LEU A 225 16.06 -17.66 -5.39
CA LEU A 225 16.34 -18.96 -4.79
C LEU A 225 15.09 -19.85 -4.63
N LEU A 226 13.92 -19.34 -5.03
CA LEU A 226 12.70 -20.14 -5.03
C LEU A 226 12.67 -21.07 -6.26
N PRO A 227 12.23 -22.33 -6.08
CA PRO A 227 12.10 -23.30 -7.17
C PRO A 227 10.97 -22.95 -8.14
#